data_AF-A0A7Y8G5F4-F1
#
_entry.id   AF-A0A7Y8G5F4-F1
#
_cell.length_a   1.000
_cell.length_b   1.000
_cell.length_c   1.000
_cell.angle_alpha   90.00
_cell.angle_beta   90.00
_cell.angle_gamma   90.00
#
_symmetry.space_group_name_H-M   'P 1'
#
loop_
_entity.id
_entity.type
_entity.pdbx_description
1 polymer ?
#
loop_
_entity_poly.entity_id
_entity_poly.type
_entity_poly.pdbx_seq_one_letter_code
_entity_poly.pdbx_strand_id
1 'polypeptide(L)'
;MNGWLRPLRRARLNVLCWITCALLPFAPAPVSAASDAQSCVSQLVFDPTSGGFLPVNNFGTEQDFLNCFGWQLFIAMNWPVNPGWPANPSLAGEPDTQSTAAQFGVPPTPGQPMSNAPVWASYKDASEIFLPGAPKPSGWGVETRVPSNCTATGNLKAFSTGARKFITATSESAINRKHRFHLSSGTQVTLPDSIMEASGGWLTDQSGNLVFFERKVGKAEFDYIVDNGLYDAANQLIVAQNSDNRHPAGLSLPAGKLVRELPAQALPQEELGALELKAAWRVLTNKPELYGRYLTTVAWLQRPDTLQCTQEVVGLVGLHIINKTQTQPNFIWTTFEQVDNVPDGGATPPGGYSFNNPACTGDACTPNVARVQCDATHTPPNCTPLDQPVQATRVNATPQDMQALNTAVQQTFVQKTQGQSVFQYYKLVNVLWSKTPNAPNDPGPGPNVKVPLSYGPFVSDQSVVVANTTMETYVQSDNCNDCHQYATIAGGSKLASDFSFLFGNADSAKNTRLIKRIEAFKTLKDNP
;
A
#
# COMPACT_ATOMS: atom_id res chain seq x y z
N MET A 1 35.01 38.75 -67.59
CA MET A 1 34.48 39.95 -66.91
C MET A 1 34.97 39.94 -65.47
N ASN A 2 35.60 41.04 -65.06
CA ASN A 2 36.00 41.45 -63.70
C ASN A 2 37.06 40.57 -62.99
N GLY A 3 38.30 40.99 -62.72
CA GLY A 3 38.96 42.27 -62.89
C GLY A 3 39.60 42.78 -61.59
N TRP A 4 40.95 42.78 -61.58
CA TRP A 4 41.85 43.76 -60.96
C TRP A 4 42.19 43.71 -59.45
N LEU A 5 43.42 43.22 -59.20
CA LEU A 5 44.58 43.93 -58.62
C LEU A 5 44.40 44.78 -57.34
N ARG A 6 45.02 44.30 -56.24
CA ARG A 6 45.66 45.12 -55.19
C ARG A 6 46.97 45.76 -55.74
N PRO A 7 47.67 46.74 -55.10
CA PRO A 7 47.64 47.14 -53.67
C PRO A 7 47.91 48.65 -53.34
N LEU A 8 48.07 48.93 -52.03
CA LEU A 8 48.90 49.96 -51.34
C LEU A 8 48.26 51.24 -50.73
N ARG A 9 48.12 51.15 -49.39
CA ARG A 9 48.57 52.06 -48.29
C ARG A 9 48.37 53.59 -48.39
N ARG A 10 47.67 54.12 -47.36
CA ARG A 10 47.96 55.27 -46.45
C ARG A 10 46.64 55.56 -45.70
N ALA A 11 46.51 56.08 -44.48
CA ALA A 11 47.35 56.47 -43.37
C ALA A 11 46.42 56.63 -42.13
N ARG A 12 47.02 56.86 -40.96
CA ARG A 12 46.46 56.73 -39.61
C ARG A 12 45.36 57.76 -39.25
N LEU A 13 44.41 57.34 -38.40
CA LEU A 13 43.81 58.20 -37.37
C LEU A 13 43.69 57.43 -36.04
N ASN A 14 44.24 58.02 -34.98
CA ASN A 14 44.22 57.53 -33.60
C ASN A 14 42.87 57.83 -32.95
N VAL A 15 42.27 56.83 -32.29
CA VAL A 15 41.29 57.05 -31.22
C VAL A 15 41.67 56.15 -30.05
N LEU A 16 42.14 56.77 -28.96
CA LEU A 16 42.31 56.12 -27.67
C LEU A 16 40.93 55.80 -27.10
N CYS A 17 40.65 54.53 -26.80
CA CYS A 17 39.53 54.12 -25.95
C CYS A 17 40.10 53.60 -24.63
N TRP A 18 39.87 54.34 -23.55
CA TRP A 18 40.18 53.94 -22.18
C TRP A 18 39.15 52.92 -21.72
N ILE A 19 39.54 51.65 -21.60
CA ILE A 19 38.72 50.63 -20.93
C ILE A 19 39.01 50.73 -19.44
N THR A 20 38.04 51.23 -18.67
CA THR A 20 38.05 51.19 -17.21
C THR A 20 37.90 49.74 -16.75
N CYS A 21 38.94 49.22 -16.09
CA CYS A 21 38.94 47.91 -15.47
C CYS A 21 38.16 48.00 -14.14
N ALA A 22 36.86 47.65 -14.17
CA ALA A 22 36.06 47.53 -12.96
C ALA A 22 36.27 46.12 -12.36
N LEU A 23 36.99 46.06 -11.23
CA LEU A 23 37.04 44.89 -10.36
C LEU A 23 35.65 44.65 -9.76
N LEU A 24 34.94 43.65 -10.27
CA LEU A 24 33.72 43.14 -9.64
C LEU A 24 34.10 42.37 -8.37
N PRO A 25 33.51 42.67 -7.20
CA PRO A 25 33.68 41.84 -6.03
C PRO A 25 33.01 40.48 -6.29
N PHE A 26 33.77 39.40 -6.10
CA PHE A 26 33.20 38.05 -6.04
C PHE A 26 32.20 38.01 -4.87
N ALA A 27 30.91 38.09 -5.19
CA ALA A 27 29.88 37.71 -4.25
C ALA A 27 30.04 36.21 -3.98
N PRO A 28 30.06 35.75 -2.71
CA PRO A 28 29.97 34.32 -2.43
C PRO A 28 28.68 33.81 -3.08
N ALA A 29 28.78 32.69 -3.80
CA ALA A 29 27.61 32.03 -4.36
C ALA A 29 26.57 31.85 -3.25
N PRO A 30 25.27 32.10 -3.51
CA PRO A 30 24.24 31.81 -2.52
C PRO A 30 24.39 30.35 -2.13
N VAL A 31 24.56 30.08 -0.83
CA VAL A 31 24.44 28.74 -0.28
C VAL A 31 23.03 28.30 -0.65
N SER A 32 22.89 27.44 -1.66
CA SER A 32 21.59 27.00 -2.12
C SER A 32 20.92 26.29 -0.95
N ALA A 33 19.76 26.77 -0.53
CA ALA A 33 18.86 25.95 0.29
C ALA A 33 18.72 24.60 -0.42
N ALA A 34 19.02 23.51 0.28
CA ALA A 34 18.81 22.18 -0.24
C ALA A 34 17.32 22.07 -0.67
N SER A 35 17.04 21.47 -1.83
CA SER A 35 15.65 21.21 -2.23
C SER A 35 14.95 20.33 -1.18
N ASP A 36 13.62 20.39 -1.11
CA ASP A 36 12.83 19.59 -0.15
C ASP A 36 13.14 18.09 -0.26
N ALA A 37 13.39 17.60 -1.48
CA ALA A 37 13.86 16.24 -1.74
C ALA A 37 15.21 15.93 -1.05
N GLN A 38 16.18 16.85 -1.15
CA GLN A 38 17.50 16.69 -0.53
C GLN A 38 17.43 16.79 1.00
N SER A 39 16.56 17.66 1.51
CA SER A 39 16.24 17.73 2.94
C SER A 39 15.68 16.40 3.44
N CYS A 40 14.69 15.84 2.74
CA CYS A 40 14.08 14.57 3.13
C CYS A 40 15.10 13.42 3.17
N VAL A 41 15.87 13.19 2.09
CA VAL A 41 16.81 12.05 2.05
C VAL A 41 17.89 12.12 3.12
N SER A 42 18.23 13.32 3.59
CA SER A 42 19.18 13.50 4.70
C SER A 42 18.60 13.11 6.06
N GLN A 43 17.28 13.05 6.20
CA GLN A 43 16.55 12.74 7.43
C GLN A 43 16.07 11.28 7.49
N LEU A 44 16.12 10.53 6.37
CA LEU A 44 15.72 9.13 6.33
C LEU A 44 16.59 8.27 7.25
N VAL A 45 15.94 7.51 8.12
CA VAL A 45 16.56 6.67 9.15
C VAL A 45 16.63 5.22 8.67
N PHE A 46 17.85 4.69 8.62
CA PHE A 46 18.16 3.30 8.25
C PHE A 46 18.75 2.50 9.44
N ASP A 47 18.72 3.08 10.64
CA ASP A 47 19.08 2.40 11.88
C ASP A 47 17.79 1.94 12.56
N PRO A 48 17.48 0.63 12.57
CA PRO A 48 16.25 0.09 13.15
C PRO A 48 16.15 0.26 14.67
N THR A 49 17.25 0.65 15.35
CA THR A 49 17.25 0.88 16.80
C THR A 49 16.92 2.33 17.17
N SER A 50 16.98 3.25 16.20
CA SER A 50 16.66 4.66 16.39
C SER A 50 15.17 4.87 16.62
N GLY A 51 14.78 5.75 17.54
CA GLY A 51 13.37 6.10 17.73
C GLY A 51 12.75 6.90 16.59
N GLY A 52 13.55 7.34 15.61
CA GLY A 52 13.04 7.88 14.34
C GLY A 52 12.79 6.83 13.26
N PHE A 53 13.05 5.54 13.53
CA PHE A 53 12.91 4.49 12.52
C PHE A 53 11.46 4.16 12.19
N LEU A 54 10.67 3.80 13.21
CA LEU A 54 9.22 3.61 13.09
C LEU A 54 8.54 4.93 13.42
N PRO A 55 7.94 5.62 12.44
CA PRO A 55 7.41 6.95 12.68
C PRO A 55 6.05 6.82 13.40
N VAL A 56 5.99 7.41 14.59
CA VAL A 56 4.84 7.33 15.52
C VAL A 56 4.04 8.62 15.60
N ASN A 57 4.60 9.68 15.00
CA ASN A 57 4.01 11.00 14.98
C ASN A 57 4.40 11.73 13.70
N ASN A 58 3.56 12.67 13.27
CA ASN A 58 3.96 13.69 12.31
C ASN A 58 4.21 15.00 13.08
N PHE A 59 5.40 15.56 12.97
CA PHE A 59 5.72 16.86 13.60
C PHE A 59 5.45 18.03 12.66
N GLY A 60 5.32 17.75 11.36
CA GLY A 60 4.97 18.72 10.33
C GLY A 60 3.56 18.49 9.78
N THR A 61 2.94 19.59 9.39
CA THR A 61 1.64 19.64 8.70
C THR A 61 1.83 20.21 7.30
N GLU A 62 2.93 19.86 6.65
CA GLU A 62 3.24 20.28 5.28
C GLU A 62 3.45 19.03 4.42
N GLN A 63 3.17 19.17 3.12
CA GLN A 63 3.11 18.04 2.21
C GLN A 63 4.48 17.39 2.01
N ASP A 64 5.54 18.18 1.92
CA ASP A 64 6.93 17.71 1.82
C ASP A 64 7.32 16.85 3.03
N PHE A 65 6.94 17.27 4.23
CA PHE A 65 7.14 16.51 5.46
C PHE A 65 6.36 15.18 5.42
N LEU A 66 5.09 15.20 5.00
CA LEU A 66 4.27 13.98 4.88
C LEU A 66 4.78 13.03 3.80
N ASN A 67 5.27 13.54 2.68
CA ASN A 67 5.91 12.73 1.65
C ASN A 67 7.17 12.04 2.20
N CYS A 68 7.96 12.75 3.01
CA CYS A 68 9.13 12.17 3.66
C CYS A 68 8.76 11.12 4.72
N PHE A 69 7.74 11.41 5.53
CA PHE A 69 7.15 10.47 6.48
C PHE A 69 6.69 9.18 5.77
N GLY A 70 6.04 9.31 4.60
CA GLY A 70 5.65 8.18 3.78
C GLY A 70 6.83 7.30 3.38
N TRP A 71 7.93 7.90 2.93
CA TRP A 71 9.16 7.16 2.62
C TRP A 71 9.82 6.53 3.84
N GLN A 72 9.79 7.18 5.00
CA GLN A 72 10.26 6.58 6.25
C GLN A 72 9.39 5.37 6.65
N LEU A 73 8.06 5.46 6.51
CA LEU A 73 7.16 4.31 6.69
C LEU A 73 7.50 3.18 5.72
N PHE A 74 7.77 3.49 4.45
CA PHE A 74 8.16 2.48 3.47
C PHE A 74 9.44 1.75 3.87
N ILE A 75 10.47 2.48 4.33
CA ILE A 75 11.72 1.89 4.81
C ILE A 75 11.45 0.98 6.01
N ALA A 76 10.74 1.49 7.01
CA ALA A 76 10.51 0.76 8.25
C ALA A 76 9.66 -0.50 8.04
N MET A 77 8.57 -0.39 7.27
CA MET A 77 7.67 -1.52 7.00
C MET A 77 8.36 -2.58 6.15
N ASN A 78 9.17 -2.18 5.17
CA ASN A 78 9.86 -3.12 4.28
C ASN A 78 11.23 -3.58 4.78
N TRP A 79 11.64 -3.15 5.97
CA TRP A 79 12.85 -3.62 6.63
C TRP A 79 12.75 -5.13 6.90
N PRO A 80 13.86 -5.88 6.92
CA PRO A 80 13.81 -7.28 7.32
C PRO A 80 13.21 -7.42 8.72
N VAL A 81 12.25 -8.33 8.89
CA VAL A 81 11.71 -8.66 10.21
C VAL A 81 12.75 -9.39 11.06
N ASN A 82 12.65 -9.27 12.38
CA ASN A 82 13.50 -9.96 13.33
C ASN A 82 13.54 -11.48 13.02
N PRO A 83 14.74 -12.06 12.81
CA PRO A 83 14.88 -13.45 12.37
C PRO A 83 14.44 -14.50 13.41
N GLY A 84 14.16 -14.08 14.66
CA GLY A 84 13.55 -14.95 15.66
C GLY A 84 12.07 -15.25 15.39
N TRP A 85 11.40 -14.45 14.56
CA TRP A 85 10.07 -14.77 14.03
C TRP A 85 10.19 -15.73 12.82
N PRO A 86 9.35 -16.78 12.69
CA PRO A 86 8.10 -17.04 13.42
C PRO A 86 8.24 -17.93 14.65
N ALA A 87 9.46 -18.40 14.97
CA ALA A 87 9.69 -19.29 16.11
C ALA A 87 9.27 -18.65 17.44
N ASN A 88 9.46 -17.33 17.57
CA ASN A 88 8.89 -16.53 18.64
C ASN A 88 7.87 -15.51 18.07
N PRO A 89 6.56 -15.75 18.25
CA PRO A 89 5.51 -14.84 17.81
C PRO A 89 5.61 -13.41 18.39
N SER A 90 6.23 -13.22 19.55
CA SER A 90 6.38 -11.88 20.15
C SER A 90 7.33 -10.98 19.36
N LEU A 91 8.12 -11.53 18.43
CA LEU A 91 9.04 -10.79 17.56
C LEU A 91 8.41 -10.42 16.22
N ALA A 92 7.15 -10.78 15.99
CA ALA A 92 6.42 -10.29 14.82
C ALA A 92 6.28 -8.77 14.89
N GLY A 93 6.63 -8.11 13.79
CA GLY A 93 6.61 -6.67 13.60
C GLY A 93 7.85 -5.95 14.14
N GLU A 94 8.75 -6.66 14.80
CA GLU A 94 10.03 -6.11 15.22
C GLU A 94 11.02 -6.15 14.05
N PRO A 95 11.75 -5.05 13.76
CA PRO A 95 12.78 -5.07 12.73
C PRO A 95 14.00 -5.91 13.16
N ASP A 96 14.70 -6.48 12.19
CA ASP A 96 16.02 -7.06 12.41
C ASP A 96 17.02 -5.94 12.73
N THR A 97 17.42 -5.86 13.99
CA THR A 97 18.36 -4.85 14.49
C THR A 97 19.80 -5.10 14.07
N GLN A 98 20.10 -6.26 13.48
CA GLN A 98 21.42 -6.60 12.94
C GLN A 98 21.52 -6.34 11.43
N SER A 99 20.38 -6.12 10.77
CA SER A 99 20.38 -5.72 9.36
C SER A 99 20.95 -4.32 9.20
N THR A 100 21.64 -4.08 8.08
CA THR A 100 22.24 -2.80 7.75
C THR A 100 21.56 -2.16 6.54
N ALA A 101 21.77 -0.85 6.37
CA ALA A 101 21.28 -0.13 5.19
C ALA A 101 21.76 -0.75 3.86
N ALA A 102 22.93 -1.39 3.85
CA ALA A 102 23.49 -2.05 2.67
C ALA A 102 22.74 -3.34 2.27
N GLN A 103 21.97 -3.92 3.20
CA GLN A 103 21.18 -5.14 2.98
C GLN A 103 19.70 -4.83 2.70
N PHE A 104 19.28 -3.56 2.81
CA PHE A 104 17.89 -3.16 2.66
C PHE A 104 17.37 -3.43 1.23
N GLY A 105 16.49 -4.42 1.10
CA GLY A 105 15.92 -4.84 -0.19
C GLY A 105 16.91 -5.55 -1.11
N VAL A 106 18.04 -6.04 -0.61
CA VAL A 106 19.03 -6.76 -1.41
C VAL A 106 18.75 -8.26 -1.34
N PRO A 107 18.44 -8.94 -2.47
CA PRO A 107 18.31 -10.39 -2.48
C PRO A 107 19.64 -11.05 -2.08
N PRO A 108 19.65 -12.07 -1.21
CA PRO A 108 20.89 -12.70 -0.76
C PRO A 108 21.62 -13.45 -1.87
N THR A 109 20.90 -13.85 -2.92
CA THR A 109 21.44 -14.59 -4.06
C THR A 109 20.76 -14.10 -5.33
N PRO A 110 21.53 -13.61 -6.32
CA PRO A 110 20.96 -13.20 -7.61
C PRO A 110 20.12 -14.31 -8.25
N GLY A 111 18.96 -13.93 -8.80
CA GLY A 111 18.04 -14.87 -9.45
C GLY A 111 17.24 -15.75 -8.48
N GLN A 112 17.32 -15.51 -7.17
CA GLN A 112 16.46 -16.13 -6.15
C GLN A 112 15.47 -15.09 -5.60
N PRO A 113 14.27 -15.52 -5.16
CA PRO A 113 13.37 -14.64 -4.42
C PRO A 113 14.02 -14.20 -3.10
N MET A 114 13.50 -13.11 -2.52
CA MET A 114 13.93 -12.62 -1.21
C MET A 114 13.79 -13.72 -0.17
N SER A 115 14.80 -13.89 0.69
CA SER A 115 14.81 -14.91 1.74
C SER A 115 14.25 -14.42 3.08
N ASN A 116 14.24 -13.11 3.28
CA ASN A 116 13.79 -12.43 4.48
C ASN A 116 12.45 -11.75 4.21
N ALA A 117 11.52 -11.94 5.13
CA ALA A 117 10.23 -11.26 5.07
C ALA A 117 10.40 -9.79 5.53
N PRO A 118 9.68 -8.83 4.94
CA PRO A 118 9.59 -7.48 5.48
C PRO A 118 8.84 -7.49 6.82
N VAL A 119 9.08 -6.49 7.67
CA VAL A 119 8.40 -6.28 8.96
C VAL A 119 6.88 -6.45 8.82
N TRP A 120 6.27 -5.76 7.85
CA TRP A 120 4.82 -5.80 7.66
C TRP A 120 4.28 -7.19 7.27
N ALA A 121 5.09 -8.08 6.69
CA ALA A 121 4.64 -9.44 6.35
C ALA A 121 4.35 -10.30 7.59
N SER A 122 4.91 -9.93 8.74
CA SER A 122 4.64 -10.57 10.04
C SER A 122 3.43 -9.99 10.78
N TYR A 123 2.83 -8.92 10.26
CA TYR A 123 1.58 -8.36 10.79
C TYR A 123 0.40 -9.32 10.57
N LYS A 124 -0.68 -9.10 11.30
CA LYS A 124 -1.84 -9.98 11.28
C LYS A 124 -2.62 -9.85 9.97
N ASP A 125 -2.90 -10.97 9.31
CA ASP A 125 -3.81 -11.00 8.16
C ASP A 125 -5.24 -10.66 8.58
N ALA A 126 -5.88 -9.73 7.88
CA ALA A 126 -7.28 -9.37 8.15
C ALA A 126 -8.22 -10.58 8.04
N SER A 127 -7.90 -11.51 7.13
CA SER A 127 -8.64 -12.76 6.91
C SER A 127 -8.53 -13.78 8.06
N GLU A 128 -7.60 -13.55 8.99
CA GLU A 128 -7.42 -14.33 10.21
C GLU A 128 -7.99 -13.65 11.47
N ILE A 129 -8.42 -12.39 11.36
CA ILE A 129 -9.07 -11.66 12.44
C ILE A 129 -10.57 -11.94 12.42
N PHE A 130 -11.20 -11.76 11.26
CA PHE A 130 -12.64 -11.90 11.07
C PHE A 130 -12.98 -13.29 10.53
N LEU A 131 -13.08 -14.25 11.45
CA LEU A 131 -13.31 -15.67 11.15
C LEU A 131 -14.80 -16.04 11.13
N PRO A 132 -15.22 -17.07 10.34
CA PRO A 132 -16.59 -17.59 10.37
C PRO A 132 -17.05 -17.98 11.78
N GLY A 133 -18.25 -17.56 12.14
CA GLY A 133 -18.80 -17.75 13.47
C GLY A 133 -18.12 -16.93 14.57
N ALA A 134 -17.28 -15.96 14.21
CA ALA A 134 -16.57 -15.05 15.11
C ALA A 134 -15.84 -15.72 16.31
N PRO A 135 -15.11 -16.84 16.13
CA PRO A 135 -14.22 -17.33 17.18
C PRO A 135 -13.12 -16.30 17.44
N LYS A 136 -12.57 -16.31 18.66
CA LYS A 136 -11.39 -15.50 18.97
C LYS A 136 -10.25 -15.87 18.01
N PRO A 137 -9.64 -14.89 17.31
CA PRO A 137 -8.54 -15.16 16.40
C PRO A 137 -7.29 -15.67 17.14
N SER A 138 -6.35 -16.26 16.40
CA SER A 138 -5.05 -16.63 16.97
C SER A 138 -4.27 -15.38 17.40
N GLY A 139 -3.35 -15.55 18.35
CA GLY A 139 -2.57 -14.45 18.92
C GLY A 139 -1.66 -13.74 17.91
N TRP A 140 -1.14 -12.58 18.30
CA TRP A 140 -0.19 -11.80 17.51
C TRP A 140 1.03 -12.63 17.12
N GLY A 141 1.52 -12.43 15.89
CA GLY A 141 2.70 -13.09 15.34
C GLY A 141 2.57 -14.59 15.10
N VAL A 142 1.42 -15.19 15.37
CA VAL A 142 1.12 -16.57 14.98
C VAL A 142 0.82 -16.61 13.48
N GLU A 143 1.64 -17.37 12.75
CA GLU A 143 1.52 -17.47 11.29
C GLU A 143 0.20 -18.06 10.81
N THR A 144 -0.16 -17.65 9.60
CA THR A 144 -1.32 -18.16 8.88
C THR A 144 -1.19 -19.64 8.57
N ARG A 145 -2.22 -20.40 8.95
CA ARG A 145 -2.28 -21.82 8.62
C ARG A 145 -2.62 -21.99 7.15
N VAL A 146 -1.73 -22.67 6.42
CA VAL A 146 -1.98 -23.06 5.04
C VAL A 146 -3.10 -24.10 5.00
N PRO A 147 -4.15 -23.89 4.19
CA PRO A 147 -5.23 -24.88 4.04
C PRO A 147 -4.70 -26.25 3.58
N SER A 148 -5.29 -27.33 4.09
CA SER A 148 -4.82 -28.70 3.82
C SER A 148 -4.99 -29.14 2.36
N ASN A 149 -5.83 -28.46 1.59
CA ASN A 149 -6.03 -28.70 0.15
C ASN A 149 -5.01 -28.00 -0.74
N CYS A 150 -4.08 -27.23 -0.17
CA CYS A 150 -3.01 -26.57 -0.90
C CYS A 150 -1.87 -27.55 -1.24
N THR A 151 -1.44 -27.57 -2.50
CA THR A 151 -0.40 -28.46 -3.00
C THR A 151 0.90 -27.70 -3.29
N ALA A 152 1.98 -28.03 -2.58
CA ALA A 152 3.30 -27.45 -2.84
C ALA A 152 3.91 -28.08 -4.10
N THR A 153 4.41 -27.26 -5.01
CA THR A 153 5.27 -27.72 -6.11
C THR A 153 6.68 -28.00 -5.58
N GLY A 154 7.32 -29.10 -6.02
CA GLY A 154 8.52 -29.65 -5.40
C GLY A 154 9.70 -28.68 -5.24
N ASN A 155 9.91 -27.77 -6.21
CA ASN A 155 11.05 -26.84 -6.23
C ASN A 155 10.91 -25.66 -5.26
N LEU A 156 9.69 -25.36 -4.77
CA LEU A 156 9.43 -24.23 -3.88
C LEU A 156 9.42 -24.61 -2.39
N LYS A 157 9.53 -25.92 -2.08
CA LYS A 157 9.65 -26.43 -0.71
C LYS A 157 10.93 -25.97 0.01
N ALA A 158 11.96 -25.57 -0.74
CA ALA A 158 13.25 -25.12 -0.22
C ALA A 158 13.28 -23.64 0.20
N PHE A 159 12.31 -22.83 -0.24
CA PHE A 159 12.18 -21.44 0.18
C PHE A 159 11.36 -21.37 1.48
N SER A 160 11.97 -21.82 2.58
CA SER A 160 11.45 -21.59 3.92
C SER A 160 11.77 -20.16 4.35
N THR A 161 11.11 -19.18 3.76
CA THR A 161 11.17 -17.79 4.23
C THR A 161 10.08 -17.61 5.27
N GLY A 162 10.44 -17.14 6.46
CA GLY A 162 9.70 -17.22 7.74
C GLY A 162 8.27 -16.66 7.82
N ALA A 163 7.61 -16.32 6.72
CA ALA A 163 6.19 -15.98 6.66
C ALA A 163 5.45 -16.93 5.71
N ARG A 164 4.60 -17.81 6.23
CA ARG A 164 3.59 -18.50 5.42
C ARG A 164 2.52 -17.51 5.00
N LYS A 165 2.58 -17.06 3.74
CA LYS A 165 1.60 -16.15 3.16
C LYS A 165 0.54 -16.92 2.38
N PHE A 166 -0.73 -16.72 2.72
CA PHE A 166 -1.88 -17.20 1.94
C PHE A 166 -2.62 -15.98 1.38
N ILE A 167 -2.72 -15.89 0.05
CA ILE A 167 -3.29 -14.72 -0.64
C ILE A 167 -4.46 -15.18 -1.50
N THR A 168 -5.57 -14.45 -1.40
CA THR A 168 -6.72 -14.62 -2.27
C THR A 168 -6.76 -13.50 -3.30
N ALA A 169 -7.28 -13.79 -4.49
CA ALA A 169 -7.41 -12.80 -5.55
C ALA A 169 -8.59 -11.82 -5.36
N THR A 170 -9.22 -11.85 -4.19
CA THR A 170 -10.32 -10.96 -3.82
C THR A 170 -9.96 -10.23 -2.53
N SER A 171 -10.08 -8.90 -2.56
CA SER A 171 -9.74 -8.02 -1.44
C SER A 171 -10.86 -7.89 -0.41
N GLU A 172 -12.08 -8.38 -0.67
CA GLU A 172 -13.16 -8.48 0.31
C GLU A 172 -13.52 -9.93 0.64
N SER A 173 -13.77 -10.20 1.93
CA SER A 173 -14.26 -11.49 2.40
C SER A 173 -15.76 -11.53 2.21
N ALA A 174 -16.24 -12.21 1.18
CA ALA A 174 -17.66 -12.51 1.10
C ALA A 174 -18.00 -13.85 1.73
N ILE A 175 -19.22 -13.89 2.26
CA ILE A 175 -19.85 -15.06 2.88
C ILE A 175 -20.95 -15.54 1.92
N ASN A 176 -20.96 -16.84 1.61
CA ASN A 176 -21.98 -17.46 0.75
C ASN A 176 -23.35 -17.49 1.43
N ARG A 177 -24.40 -17.10 0.69
CA ARG A 177 -25.80 -17.00 1.12
C ARG A 177 -26.43 -18.33 1.58
N LYS A 178 -25.88 -19.48 1.18
CA LYS A 178 -26.44 -20.82 1.45
C LYS A 178 -25.60 -21.65 2.42
N HIS A 179 -24.32 -21.32 2.58
CA HIS A 179 -23.41 -22.04 3.45
C HIS A 179 -22.40 -21.08 4.09
N ARG A 180 -22.25 -21.15 5.41
CA ARG A 180 -21.36 -20.35 6.28
C ARG A 180 -19.88 -20.60 5.97
N PHE A 181 -19.42 -20.26 4.78
CA PHE A 181 -18.03 -20.46 4.36
C PHE A 181 -17.30 -19.12 4.27
N HIS A 182 -15.98 -19.15 4.47
CA HIS A 182 -15.02 -18.08 4.17
C HIS A 182 -13.95 -18.65 3.24
N LEU A 183 -13.58 -17.91 2.20
CA LEU A 183 -12.49 -18.26 1.28
C LEU A 183 -11.16 -18.46 2.03
N SER A 184 -10.95 -17.73 3.12
CA SER A 184 -9.74 -17.83 3.95
C SER A 184 -9.60 -19.12 4.77
N SER A 185 -10.65 -19.94 4.86
CA SER A 185 -10.69 -21.15 5.71
C SER A 185 -10.76 -22.49 4.96
N GLY A 186 -10.76 -22.46 3.62
CA GLY A 186 -10.51 -23.67 2.81
C GLY A 186 -11.62 -24.73 2.74
N THR A 187 -12.90 -24.40 2.90
CA THR A 187 -14.01 -25.32 2.53
C THR A 187 -15.14 -24.61 1.76
N GLN A 188 -15.85 -25.41 0.94
CA GLN A 188 -16.61 -25.14 -0.29
C GLN A 188 -17.18 -23.72 -0.58
N VAL A 189 -16.77 -23.18 -1.73
CA VAL A 189 -17.30 -22.06 -2.53
C VAL A 189 -17.92 -20.94 -1.71
N THR A 190 -17.09 -19.98 -1.35
CA THR A 190 -17.57 -18.64 -1.04
C THR A 190 -17.61 -17.84 -2.32
N LEU A 191 -18.78 -17.28 -2.64
CA LEU A 191 -18.85 -16.12 -3.52
C LEU A 191 -17.82 -15.14 -2.97
N PRO A 192 -16.83 -14.67 -3.74
CA PRO A 192 -16.21 -13.41 -3.41
C PRO A 192 -17.25 -12.30 -3.52
N ASP A 193 -17.15 -11.24 -2.72
CA ASP A 193 -17.85 -9.99 -2.98
C ASP A 193 -16.99 -9.47 -4.12
N SER A 194 -17.30 -9.92 -5.34
CA SER A 194 -16.79 -9.26 -6.53
C SER A 194 -17.50 -7.92 -6.55
N ILE A 195 -16.74 -6.82 -6.68
CA ILE A 195 -17.08 -5.42 -6.34
C ILE A 195 -16.40 -5.13 -4.97
N MET A 196 -15.16 -4.65 -4.83
CA MET A 196 -14.47 -3.61 -5.61
C MET A 196 -12.96 -3.50 -5.28
N GLU A 197 -12.06 -3.53 -6.28
CA GLU A 197 -10.80 -2.77 -6.20
C GLU A 197 -11.17 -1.28 -6.32
N ALA A 198 -11.56 -0.68 -5.18
CA ALA A 198 -12.17 0.65 -5.03
C ALA A 198 -13.46 0.93 -5.86
N SER A 199 -13.68 0.27 -7.01
CA SER A 199 -14.91 0.28 -7.80
C SER A 199 -15.28 -0.95 -8.67
N GLY A 200 -14.43 -1.99 -8.82
CA GLY A 200 -14.82 -3.20 -9.58
C GLY A 200 -13.66 -4.04 -10.14
N GLY A 201 -13.95 -5.21 -10.75
CA GLY A 201 -13.05 -5.94 -11.66
C GLY A 201 -11.90 -6.77 -11.09
N TRP A 202 -11.55 -7.86 -11.79
CA TRP A 202 -10.30 -8.60 -11.61
C TRP A 202 -9.20 -7.94 -12.45
N LEU A 203 -7.99 -7.82 -11.89
CA LEU A 203 -6.84 -7.31 -12.62
C LEU A 203 -5.98 -8.47 -13.14
N THR A 204 -5.72 -8.48 -14.45
CA THR A 204 -4.86 -9.47 -15.13
C THR A 204 -3.69 -8.75 -15.78
N ASP A 205 -2.46 -9.21 -15.48
CA ASP A 205 -1.22 -8.63 -15.99
C ASP A 205 -0.98 -8.95 -17.47
N GLN A 206 0.01 -8.30 -18.09
CA GLN A 206 0.37 -8.52 -19.51
C GLN A 206 0.96 -9.93 -19.79
N SER A 207 1.18 -10.75 -18.75
CA SER A 207 1.54 -12.16 -18.87
C SER A 207 0.32 -13.09 -18.71
N GLY A 208 -0.90 -12.55 -18.63
CA GLY A 208 -2.14 -13.33 -18.48
C GLY A 208 -2.38 -13.87 -17.07
N ASN A 209 -1.68 -13.36 -16.05
CA ASN A 209 -1.84 -13.82 -14.67
C ASN A 209 -2.69 -12.84 -13.87
N LEU A 210 -3.56 -13.38 -13.01
CA LEU A 210 -4.31 -12.59 -12.04
C LEU A 210 -3.37 -11.92 -11.03
N VAL A 211 -3.76 -10.71 -10.62
CA VAL A 211 -3.18 -10.01 -9.47
C VAL A 211 -3.91 -10.44 -8.20
N PHE A 212 -3.14 -10.61 -7.13
CA PHE A 212 -3.62 -11.05 -5.83
C PHE A 212 -3.46 -9.96 -4.79
N PHE A 213 -4.32 -9.94 -3.77
CA PHE A 213 -4.36 -8.86 -2.79
C PHE A 213 -4.29 -9.38 -1.37
N GLU A 214 -3.66 -8.60 -0.50
CA GLU A 214 -3.47 -8.92 0.91
C GLU A 214 -3.77 -7.69 1.75
N ARG A 215 -4.39 -7.89 2.91
CA ARG A 215 -4.65 -6.84 3.89
C ARG A 215 -4.09 -7.24 5.25
N LYS A 216 -3.28 -6.36 5.84
CA LYS A 216 -2.57 -6.60 7.09
C LYS A 216 -2.91 -5.53 8.12
N VAL A 217 -2.92 -5.93 9.39
CA VAL A 217 -3.25 -5.09 10.54
C VAL A 217 -2.08 -5.10 11.53
N GLY A 218 -1.62 -3.91 11.93
CA GLY A 218 -0.56 -3.70 12.90
C GLY A 218 -0.96 -4.06 14.34
N LYS A 219 0.02 -4.14 15.24
CA LYS A 219 -0.17 -4.65 16.62
C LYS A 219 -1.22 -3.88 17.41
N ALA A 220 -1.11 -2.55 17.48
CA ALA A 220 -2.01 -1.72 18.31
C ALA A 220 -3.48 -1.90 17.89
N GLU A 221 -3.74 -1.93 16.58
CA GLU A 221 -5.08 -2.17 16.06
C GLU A 221 -5.57 -3.60 16.30
N PHE A 222 -4.70 -4.61 16.11
CA PHE A 222 -5.04 -6.00 16.40
C PHE A 222 -5.42 -6.19 17.88
N ASP A 223 -4.63 -5.62 18.80
CA ASP A 223 -4.93 -5.66 20.24
C ASP A 223 -6.26 -4.98 20.54
N TYR A 224 -6.51 -3.79 19.98
CA TYR A 224 -7.79 -3.10 20.12
C TYR A 224 -8.97 -3.95 19.63
N ILE A 225 -8.82 -4.64 18.50
CA ILE A 225 -9.85 -5.55 17.98
C ILE A 225 -10.09 -6.72 18.93
N VAL A 226 -9.03 -7.36 19.44
CA VAL A 226 -9.14 -8.55 20.30
C VAL A 226 -9.67 -8.21 21.69
N ASP A 227 -9.17 -7.14 22.30
CA ASP A 227 -9.52 -6.74 23.66
C ASP A 227 -10.97 -6.29 23.78
N ASN A 228 -11.50 -5.65 22.72
CA ASN A 228 -12.90 -5.25 22.63
C ASN A 228 -13.79 -6.31 21.95
N GLY A 229 -13.20 -7.43 21.52
CA GLY A 229 -13.92 -8.52 20.86
C GLY A 229 -14.55 -8.12 19.52
N LEU A 230 -14.01 -7.14 18.81
CA LEU A 230 -14.56 -6.56 17.58
C LEU A 230 -14.50 -7.50 16.38
N TYR A 231 -13.87 -8.66 16.51
CA TYR A 231 -13.98 -9.77 15.55
C TYR A 231 -15.41 -10.37 15.50
N ASP A 232 -16.29 -10.04 16.47
CA ASP A 232 -17.73 -10.35 16.46
C ASP A 232 -18.56 -9.08 16.20
N ALA A 233 -19.40 -9.10 15.17
CA ALA A 233 -20.26 -7.99 14.78
C ALA A 233 -21.18 -7.48 15.91
N ALA A 234 -21.62 -8.36 16.83
CA ALA A 234 -22.43 -7.96 17.97
C ALA A 234 -21.66 -7.07 18.95
N ASN A 235 -20.36 -7.33 19.14
CA ASN A 235 -19.51 -6.48 19.98
C ASN A 235 -19.19 -5.16 19.29
N GLN A 236 -19.01 -5.15 17.96
CA GLN A 236 -18.86 -3.91 17.21
C GLN A 236 -20.05 -2.97 17.42
N LEU A 237 -21.28 -3.51 17.42
CA LEU A 237 -22.48 -2.72 17.70
C LEU A 237 -22.49 -2.15 19.13
N ILE A 238 -22.08 -2.95 20.12
CA ILE A 238 -21.98 -2.49 21.52
C ILE A 238 -21.01 -1.32 21.64
N VAL A 239 -19.80 -1.48 21.10
CA VAL A 239 -18.73 -0.47 21.13
C VAL A 239 -19.14 0.78 20.36
N ALA A 240 -19.63 0.63 19.12
CA ALA A 240 -20.03 1.76 18.28
C ALA A 240 -21.17 2.59 18.89
N GLN A 241 -22.10 1.95 19.61
CA GLN A 241 -23.21 2.64 20.27
C GLN A 241 -22.88 3.09 21.69
N ASN A 242 -21.75 2.65 22.25
CA ASN A 242 -21.42 2.76 23.67
C ASN A 242 -22.54 2.23 24.58
N SER A 243 -23.19 1.13 24.19
CA SER A 243 -24.36 0.63 24.94
C SER A 243 -23.98 -0.06 26.25
N ASP A 244 -22.70 -0.34 26.46
CA ASP A 244 -22.13 -0.83 27.71
C ASP A 244 -21.61 0.27 28.63
N ASN A 245 -21.69 1.55 28.22
CA ASN A 245 -21.15 2.72 28.91
C ASN A 245 -19.64 2.64 29.19
N ARG A 246 -18.86 1.88 28.40
CA ARG A 246 -17.40 1.75 28.55
C ARG A 246 -16.61 2.31 27.39
N HIS A 247 -17.27 2.67 26.30
CA HIS A 247 -16.67 3.11 25.03
C HIS A 247 -17.17 4.50 24.62
N PRO A 248 -16.89 5.56 25.41
CA PRO A 248 -17.36 6.91 25.08
C PRO A 248 -16.84 7.42 23.73
N ALA A 249 -15.76 6.83 23.20
CA ALA A 249 -15.22 7.12 21.88
C ALA A 249 -16.01 6.50 20.71
N GLY A 250 -16.96 5.60 21.00
CA GLY A 250 -17.52 4.70 19.98
C GLY A 250 -16.47 3.73 19.46
N LEU A 251 -16.63 3.25 18.23
CA LEU A 251 -15.60 2.49 17.53
C LEU A 251 -14.59 3.48 16.93
N SER A 252 -13.46 3.65 17.63
CA SER A 252 -12.34 4.50 17.22
C SER A 252 -11.06 3.68 17.28
N LEU A 253 -10.36 3.54 16.16
CA LEU A 253 -9.09 2.83 16.15
C LEU A 253 -8.04 3.59 16.98
N PRO A 254 -7.06 2.89 17.60
CA PRO A 254 -6.11 3.53 18.51
C PRO A 254 -5.24 4.54 17.75
N ALA A 255 -5.08 5.74 18.30
CA ALA A 255 -4.05 6.66 17.84
C ALA A 255 -2.69 6.28 18.44
N GLY A 256 -1.61 6.54 17.69
CA GLY A 256 -0.26 6.36 18.21
C GLY A 256 0.01 7.23 19.44
N LYS A 257 0.96 6.82 20.27
CA LYS A 257 1.33 7.54 21.48
C LYS A 257 1.77 8.97 21.15
N LEU A 258 1.24 9.93 21.91
CA LEU A 258 1.69 11.31 21.82
C LEU A 258 3.16 11.42 22.22
N VAL A 259 4.02 11.75 21.26
CA VAL A 259 5.42 12.11 21.49
C VAL A 259 5.64 13.58 21.12
N ARG A 260 6.34 14.33 21.99
CA ARG A 260 6.63 15.76 21.77
C ARG A 260 7.92 15.99 20.99
N GLU A 261 8.77 14.98 20.94
CA GLU A 261 10.04 14.93 20.24
C GLU A 261 10.31 13.50 19.80
N LEU A 262 11.23 13.31 18.86
CA LEU A 262 11.63 11.98 18.42
C LEU A 262 12.23 11.22 19.62
N PRO A 263 11.69 10.03 19.97
CA PRO A 263 12.25 9.27 21.07
C PRO A 263 13.66 8.78 20.70
N ALA A 264 14.50 8.55 21.71
CA ALA A 264 15.86 8.04 21.49
C ALA A 264 15.85 6.58 20.99
N GLN A 265 14.85 5.81 21.39
CA GLN A 265 14.66 4.39 21.04
C GLN A 265 13.31 4.20 20.36
N ALA A 266 13.19 3.17 19.53
CA ALA A 266 11.94 2.79 18.89
C ALA A 266 10.83 2.56 19.95
N LEU A 267 9.62 3.03 19.67
CA LEU A 267 8.47 2.73 20.50
C LEU A 267 8.03 1.27 20.30
N PRO A 268 7.46 0.63 21.34
CA PRO A 268 6.78 -0.65 21.19
C PRO A 268 5.65 -0.57 20.17
N GLN A 269 5.36 -1.70 19.49
CA GLN A 269 4.37 -1.73 18.41
C GLN A 269 2.95 -1.36 18.85
N GLU A 270 2.58 -1.71 20.09
CA GLU A 270 1.32 -1.34 20.72
C GLU A 270 1.14 0.18 20.90
N GLU A 271 2.24 0.95 20.84
CA GLU A 271 2.22 2.41 20.97
C GLU A 271 2.23 3.15 19.61
N LEU A 272 2.33 2.43 18.47
CA LEU A 272 2.44 3.07 17.13
C LEU A 272 1.09 3.57 16.58
N GLY A 273 -0.02 3.13 17.19
CA GLY A 273 -1.36 3.42 16.70
C GLY A 273 -1.82 2.46 15.61
N ALA A 274 -3.04 2.69 15.12
CA ALA A 274 -3.65 1.86 14.11
C ALA A 274 -2.87 1.93 12.80
N LEU A 275 -2.71 0.78 12.16
CA LEU A 275 -1.94 0.66 10.94
C LEU A 275 -2.52 -0.47 10.11
N GLU A 276 -3.02 -0.14 8.93
CA GLU A 276 -3.43 -1.15 7.95
C GLU A 276 -2.56 -1.04 6.70
N LEU A 277 -2.29 -2.19 6.09
CA LEU A 277 -1.67 -2.25 4.77
C LEU A 277 -2.60 -2.97 3.81
N LYS A 278 -2.61 -2.50 2.56
CA LYS A 278 -3.13 -3.25 1.42
C LYS A 278 -1.99 -3.45 0.43
N ALA A 279 -1.77 -4.67 -0.04
CA ALA A 279 -0.71 -5.01 -0.98
C ALA A 279 -1.29 -5.73 -2.21
N ALA A 280 -0.74 -5.42 -3.39
CA ALA A 280 -1.08 -6.05 -4.66
C ALA A 280 0.14 -6.82 -5.18
N TRP A 281 -0.09 -8.04 -5.65
CA TRP A 281 0.93 -9.03 -5.93
C TRP A 281 0.75 -9.63 -7.33
N ARG A 282 1.79 -9.57 -8.16
CA ARG A 282 1.82 -10.25 -9.47
C ARG A 282 2.57 -11.58 -9.38
N VAL A 283 2.18 -12.57 -10.19
CA VAL A 283 2.87 -13.87 -10.26
C VAL A 283 4.17 -13.74 -11.08
N LEU A 284 5.28 -14.19 -10.49
CA LEU A 284 6.63 -14.19 -11.07
C LEU A 284 7.28 -15.58 -11.07
N THR A 285 6.51 -16.64 -10.79
CA THR A 285 7.03 -18.01 -10.86
C THR A 285 7.68 -18.29 -12.22
N ASN A 286 8.86 -18.92 -12.19
CA ASN A 286 9.70 -19.21 -13.36
C ASN A 286 10.23 -17.97 -14.12
N LYS A 287 10.31 -16.81 -13.46
CA LYS A 287 10.89 -15.56 -14.00
C LYS A 287 12.05 -15.03 -13.15
N PRO A 288 13.13 -15.81 -12.95
CA PRO A 288 14.25 -15.42 -12.08
C PRO A 288 14.94 -14.12 -12.49
N GLU A 289 14.89 -13.76 -13.77
CA GLU A 289 15.40 -12.50 -14.32
C GLU A 289 14.67 -11.27 -13.77
N LEU A 290 13.46 -11.43 -13.22
CA LEU A 290 12.67 -10.34 -12.64
C LEU A 290 12.88 -10.20 -11.13
N TYR A 291 13.41 -11.20 -10.41
CA TYR A 291 13.44 -11.18 -8.94
C TYR A 291 14.27 -10.03 -8.36
N GLY A 292 15.30 -9.56 -9.07
CA GLY A 292 16.08 -8.37 -8.67
C GLY A 292 15.34 -7.02 -8.85
N ARG A 293 14.12 -7.01 -9.40
CA ARG A 293 13.33 -5.79 -9.62
C ARG A 293 12.13 -5.62 -8.68
N TYR A 294 11.77 -6.68 -7.94
CA TYR A 294 10.57 -6.71 -7.10
C TYR A 294 10.92 -7.15 -5.69
N LEU A 295 10.24 -6.58 -4.69
CA LEU A 295 10.09 -7.26 -3.40
C LEU A 295 9.32 -8.55 -3.66
N THR A 296 9.99 -9.68 -3.54
CA THR A 296 9.40 -11.00 -3.80
C THR A 296 9.09 -11.73 -2.51
N THR A 297 8.11 -12.62 -2.56
CA THR A 297 7.86 -13.61 -1.50
C THR A 297 7.31 -14.88 -2.14
N VAL A 298 7.46 -16.00 -1.44
CA VAL A 298 6.74 -17.21 -1.79
C VAL A 298 5.39 -17.21 -1.08
N ALA A 299 4.31 -17.45 -1.82
CA ALA A 299 2.95 -17.37 -1.31
C ALA A 299 2.09 -18.53 -1.83
N TRP A 300 1.08 -18.89 -1.05
CA TRP A 300 0.01 -19.80 -1.44
C TRP A 300 -1.11 -18.99 -2.07
N LEU A 301 -1.34 -19.20 -3.35
CA LEU A 301 -2.37 -18.50 -4.12
C LEU A 301 -3.54 -19.44 -4.36
N GLN A 302 -4.72 -19.05 -3.91
CA GLN A 302 -5.94 -19.75 -4.29
C GLN A 302 -6.57 -19.08 -5.51
N ARG A 303 -6.63 -19.83 -6.61
CA ARG A 303 -7.34 -19.42 -7.82
C ARG A 303 -8.85 -19.41 -7.59
N PRO A 304 -9.56 -18.38 -8.05
CA PRO A 304 -11.01 -18.22 -7.80
C PRO A 304 -11.91 -19.14 -8.63
N ASP A 305 -11.44 -19.54 -9.81
CA ASP A 305 -12.17 -20.29 -10.82
C ASP A 305 -12.02 -21.79 -10.60
N THR A 306 -10.80 -22.23 -10.33
CA THR A 306 -10.47 -23.64 -10.13
C THR A 306 -10.47 -24.05 -8.66
N LEU A 307 -10.44 -23.07 -7.74
CA LEU A 307 -10.16 -23.27 -6.30
C LEU A 307 -8.82 -23.95 -6.01
N GLN A 308 -7.99 -24.11 -7.05
CA GLN A 308 -6.67 -24.70 -6.92
C GLN A 308 -5.81 -23.78 -6.07
N CYS A 309 -5.17 -24.35 -5.06
CA CYS A 309 -4.24 -23.63 -4.20
C CYS A 309 -2.82 -24.12 -4.49
N THR A 310 -2.01 -23.25 -5.11
CA THR A 310 -0.62 -23.53 -5.49
C THR A 310 0.34 -22.58 -4.80
N GLN A 311 1.57 -23.04 -4.60
CA GLN A 311 2.66 -22.20 -4.14
C GLN A 311 3.31 -21.50 -5.33
N GLU A 312 3.45 -20.19 -5.25
CA GLU A 312 3.97 -19.33 -6.33
C GLU A 312 4.98 -18.33 -5.77
N VAL A 313 5.89 -17.84 -6.61
CA VAL A 313 6.69 -16.64 -6.32
C VAL A 313 5.90 -15.44 -6.81
N VAL A 314 5.67 -14.47 -5.93
CA VAL A 314 4.97 -13.23 -6.26
C VAL A 314 5.86 -12.01 -6.04
N GLY A 315 5.63 -10.95 -6.80
CA GLY A 315 6.30 -9.65 -6.67
C GLY A 315 5.31 -8.53 -6.34
N LEU A 316 5.68 -7.65 -5.40
CA LEU A 316 4.83 -6.54 -4.96
C LEU A 316 4.72 -5.49 -6.08
N VAL A 317 3.51 -5.14 -6.49
CA VAL A 317 3.23 -4.16 -7.55
C VAL A 317 2.52 -2.89 -7.06
N GLY A 318 1.82 -2.97 -5.92
CA GLY A 318 1.16 -1.83 -5.29
C GLY A 318 1.10 -2.01 -3.78
N LEU A 319 1.18 -0.91 -3.04
CA LEU A 319 1.17 -0.90 -1.58
C LEU A 319 0.49 0.36 -1.05
N HIS A 320 -0.52 0.19 -0.20
CA HIS A 320 -1.05 1.22 0.68
C HIS A 320 -0.56 0.96 2.09
N ILE A 321 -0.11 2.03 2.76
CA ILE A 321 0.17 2.04 4.20
C ILE A 321 -0.69 3.16 4.77
N ILE A 322 -1.64 2.81 5.62
CA ILE A 322 -2.49 3.78 6.31
C ILE A 322 -2.15 3.73 7.79
N ASN A 323 -1.94 4.89 8.43
CA ASN A 323 -1.49 4.95 9.82
C ASN A 323 -2.18 6.08 10.57
N LYS A 324 -2.67 5.79 11.78
CA LYS A 324 -3.31 6.74 12.68
C LYS A 324 -2.32 7.19 13.76
N THR A 325 -1.85 8.42 13.65
CA THR A 325 -1.02 9.06 14.69
C THR A 325 -1.88 9.92 15.60
N GLN A 326 -1.33 10.35 16.74
CA GLN A 326 -2.02 11.28 17.64
C GLN A 326 -2.41 12.60 16.95
N THR A 327 -1.53 13.12 16.11
CA THR A 327 -1.72 14.39 15.37
C THR A 327 -2.50 14.21 14.08
N GLN A 328 -2.64 12.96 13.59
CA GLN A 328 -3.41 12.61 12.41
C GLN A 328 -4.48 11.55 12.73
N PRO A 329 -5.54 11.92 13.49
CA PRO A 329 -6.61 10.97 13.83
C PRO A 329 -7.49 10.59 12.61
N ASN A 330 -7.31 11.26 11.46
CA ASN A 330 -7.93 10.94 10.17
C ASN A 330 -7.15 9.93 9.32
N PHE A 331 -6.11 9.33 9.90
CA PHE A 331 -5.09 8.56 9.19
C PHE A 331 -4.26 9.40 8.20
N ILE A 332 -3.01 8.98 8.05
CA ILE A 332 -2.13 9.32 6.93
C ILE A 332 -2.25 8.18 5.93
N TRP A 333 -2.50 8.48 4.66
CA TRP A 333 -2.74 7.51 3.60
C TRP A 333 -1.59 7.59 2.60
N THR A 334 -0.70 6.59 2.63
CA THR A 334 0.52 6.59 1.82
C THR A 334 0.44 5.53 0.72
N THR A 335 0.56 5.95 -0.53
CA THR A 335 0.42 5.05 -1.70
C THR A 335 1.74 4.88 -2.44
N PHE A 336 2.18 3.63 -2.62
CA PHE A 336 3.36 3.25 -3.39
C PHE A 336 3.03 2.31 -4.54
N GLU A 337 3.83 2.39 -5.59
CA GLU A 337 3.75 1.53 -6.76
C GLU A 337 5.12 1.08 -7.24
N GLN A 338 5.14 -0.05 -7.94
CA GLN A 338 6.31 -0.50 -8.68
C GLN A 338 6.41 0.23 -10.02
N VAL A 339 7.61 0.70 -10.39
CA VAL A 339 7.83 1.62 -11.54
C VAL A 339 7.58 0.99 -12.91
N ASP A 340 7.63 -0.34 -13.01
CA ASP A 340 7.39 -1.12 -14.22
C ASP A 340 5.90 -1.45 -14.41
N ASN A 341 4.97 -0.88 -13.63
CA ASN A 341 3.53 -1.15 -13.78
C ASN A 341 2.96 -0.62 -15.10
N VAL A 342 3.13 0.69 -15.36
CA VAL A 342 2.57 1.42 -16.50
C VAL A 342 3.51 2.55 -16.96
N PRO A 343 3.40 3.05 -18.21
CA PRO A 343 4.13 4.24 -18.66
C PRO A 343 3.82 5.45 -17.79
N ASP A 344 4.86 6.11 -17.28
CA ASP A 344 4.74 7.29 -16.41
C ASP A 344 6.00 8.16 -16.44
N GLY A 345 6.39 8.62 -17.64
CA GLY A 345 7.53 9.52 -17.85
C GLY A 345 8.93 8.90 -17.72
N GLY A 346 9.04 7.65 -17.26
CA GLY A 346 10.29 6.91 -17.15
C GLY A 346 10.69 6.13 -18.41
N ALA A 347 11.89 5.54 -18.39
CA ALA A 347 12.33 4.60 -19.43
C ALA A 347 11.47 3.33 -19.41
N THR A 348 11.19 2.78 -20.58
CA THR A 348 10.49 1.50 -20.70
C THR A 348 11.27 0.40 -19.96
N PRO A 349 10.61 -0.40 -19.10
CA PRO A 349 11.25 -1.50 -18.40
C PRO A 349 11.83 -2.53 -19.38
N PRO A 350 12.94 -3.21 -19.04
CA PRO A 350 13.55 -4.22 -19.92
C PRO A 350 12.60 -5.37 -20.32
N GLY A 351 11.60 -5.70 -19.48
CA GLY A 351 10.58 -6.71 -19.75
C GLY A 351 9.25 -6.16 -20.28
N GLY A 352 9.18 -4.88 -20.63
CA GLY A 352 7.92 -4.16 -20.88
C GLY A 352 7.15 -3.85 -19.60
N TYR A 353 6.07 -3.08 -19.72
CA TYR A 353 5.23 -2.74 -18.58
C TYR A 353 4.35 -3.92 -18.15
N SER A 354 4.15 -4.05 -16.85
CA SER A 354 3.44 -5.18 -16.23
C SER A 354 1.95 -5.17 -16.54
N PHE A 355 1.37 -3.98 -16.71
CA PHE A 355 -0.07 -3.78 -16.92
C PHE A 355 -0.40 -2.95 -18.16
N ASN A 356 0.59 -2.65 -19.01
CA ASN A 356 0.37 -1.86 -20.21
C ASN A 356 1.17 -2.43 -21.38
N ASN A 357 0.52 -2.58 -22.52
CA ASN A 357 1.17 -2.89 -23.79
C ASN A 357 0.94 -1.71 -24.76
N PRO A 358 1.97 -0.87 -24.99
CA PRO A 358 1.87 0.26 -25.91
C PRO A 358 1.51 -0.11 -27.35
N ALA A 359 1.69 -1.38 -27.74
CA ALA A 359 1.33 -1.89 -29.07
C ALA A 359 -0.07 -2.52 -29.14
N CYS A 360 -0.86 -2.46 -28.07
CA CYS A 360 -2.20 -3.03 -28.02
C CYS A 360 -3.16 -2.30 -28.97
N THR A 361 -3.90 -3.04 -29.80
CA THR A 361 -4.95 -2.50 -30.68
C THR A 361 -6.30 -3.21 -30.51
N GLY A 362 -7.41 -2.47 -30.66
CA GLY A 362 -8.79 -3.00 -30.60
C GLY A 362 -9.48 -2.77 -29.25
N ASP A 363 -10.71 -3.29 -29.11
CA ASP A 363 -11.59 -3.01 -27.94
C ASP A 363 -11.00 -3.53 -26.62
N ALA A 364 -10.22 -4.61 -26.68
CA ALA A 364 -9.49 -5.16 -25.54
C ALA A 364 -8.37 -4.24 -25.01
N CYS A 365 -8.11 -3.11 -25.67
CA CYS A 365 -7.04 -2.19 -25.35
C CYS A 365 -7.49 -0.88 -24.70
N THR A 366 -8.80 -0.66 -24.53
CA THR A 366 -9.32 0.50 -23.79
C THR A 366 -8.75 0.50 -22.37
N PRO A 367 -7.99 1.54 -21.97
CA PRO A 367 -7.36 1.56 -20.65
C PRO A 367 -8.37 1.55 -19.52
N ASN A 368 -7.98 0.99 -18.37
CA ASN A 368 -8.69 1.07 -17.10
C ASN A 368 -10.13 0.54 -17.18
N VAL A 369 -10.35 -0.50 -17.98
CA VAL A 369 -11.65 -1.18 -18.10
C VAL A 369 -11.49 -2.65 -17.73
N ALA A 370 -12.33 -3.11 -16.79
CA ALA A 370 -12.35 -4.50 -16.37
C ALA A 370 -12.69 -5.41 -17.56
N ARG A 371 -11.92 -6.49 -17.74
CA ARG A 371 -12.16 -7.47 -18.82
C ARG A 371 -13.08 -8.59 -18.37
N VAL A 372 -12.90 -9.02 -17.12
CA VAL A 372 -13.73 -10.07 -16.51
C VAL A 372 -15.17 -9.58 -16.36
N GLN A 373 -16.10 -10.31 -16.96
CA GLN A 373 -17.53 -10.11 -16.77
C GLN A 373 -18.02 -11.09 -15.70
N CYS A 374 -18.42 -10.55 -14.55
CA CYS A 374 -19.22 -11.27 -13.56
C CYS A 374 -20.62 -10.65 -13.60
N ASP A 375 -21.62 -11.40 -14.04
CA ASP A 375 -23.01 -10.95 -14.12
C ASP A 375 -23.97 -11.98 -13.51
N ALA A 376 -25.28 -11.72 -13.56
CA ALA A 376 -26.29 -12.63 -13.02
C ALA A 376 -26.28 -14.04 -13.67
N THR A 377 -25.70 -14.17 -14.87
CA THR A 377 -25.54 -15.42 -15.62
C THR A 377 -24.14 -16.03 -15.49
N HIS A 378 -23.12 -15.22 -15.21
CA HIS A 378 -21.72 -15.59 -14.99
C HIS A 378 -21.31 -15.25 -13.56
N THR A 379 -21.66 -16.13 -12.63
CA THR A 379 -21.20 -16.04 -11.24
C THR A 379 -19.93 -16.87 -11.05
N PRO A 380 -19.03 -16.50 -10.13
CA PRO A 380 -17.87 -17.33 -9.80
C PRO A 380 -18.29 -18.79 -9.50
N PRO A 381 -17.60 -19.80 -10.05
CA PRO A 381 -16.30 -19.72 -10.71
C PRO A 381 -16.32 -19.34 -12.20
N ASN A 382 -17.49 -19.10 -12.81
CA ASN A 382 -17.64 -18.97 -14.26
C ASN A 382 -17.44 -17.54 -14.80
N CYS A 383 -16.82 -16.64 -14.02
CA CYS A 383 -16.46 -15.31 -14.53
C CYS A 383 -15.29 -15.44 -15.51
N THR A 384 -15.44 -14.87 -16.70
CA THR A 384 -14.44 -14.97 -17.78
C THR A 384 -14.40 -13.66 -18.58
N PRO A 385 -13.34 -13.44 -19.39
CA PRO A 385 -12.06 -14.17 -19.38
C PRO A 385 -11.12 -13.69 -18.27
N LEU A 386 -10.52 -14.61 -17.50
CA LEU A 386 -9.59 -14.28 -16.40
C LEU A 386 -8.14 -14.07 -16.86
N ASP A 387 -7.80 -14.62 -18.03
CA ASP A 387 -6.46 -14.60 -18.63
C ASP A 387 -6.26 -13.44 -19.62
N GLN A 388 -7.32 -12.70 -19.95
CA GLN A 388 -7.22 -11.54 -20.82
C GLN A 388 -6.56 -10.36 -20.08
N PRO A 389 -5.40 -9.85 -20.56
CA PRO A 389 -4.74 -8.72 -19.92
C PRO A 389 -5.62 -7.47 -19.86
N VAL A 390 -5.59 -6.80 -18.73
CA VAL A 390 -6.16 -5.45 -18.57
C VAL A 390 -5.09 -4.45 -19.00
N GLN A 391 -5.45 -3.51 -19.87
CA GLN A 391 -4.62 -2.34 -20.14
C GLN A 391 -4.85 -1.33 -19.03
N ALA A 392 -3.85 -1.07 -18.20
CA ALA A 392 -3.87 -0.02 -17.20
C ALA A 392 -3.06 1.19 -17.68
N THR A 393 -3.52 2.39 -17.34
CA THR A 393 -2.80 3.65 -17.51
C THR A 393 -3.00 4.52 -16.29
N ARG A 394 -2.00 5.32 -15.93
CA ARG A 394 -2.14 6.35 -14.91
C ARG A 394 -3.03 7.48 -15.43
N VAL A 395 -4.08 7.83 -14.69
CA VAL A 395 -4.97 8.95 -15.00
C VAL A 395 -4.43 10.26 -14.43
N ASN A 396 -4.02 10.26 -13.16
CA ASN A 396 -3.46 11.44 -12.50
C ASN A 396 -1.94 11.34 -12.48
N ALA A 397 -1.26 12.25 -13.17
CA ALA A 397 0.19 12.28 -13.21
C ALA A 397 0.78 12.51 -11.80
N THR A 398 1.90 11.84 -11.50
CA THR A 398 2.62 12.09 -10.25
C THR A 398 3.17 13.52 -10.24
N PRO A 399 2.95 14.31 -9.17
CA PRO A 399 3.47 15.69 -9.07
C PRO A 399 4.99 15.78 -9.29
N GLN A 400 5.46 16.89 -9.87
CA GLN A 400 6.89 17.05 -10.23
C GLN A 400 7.82 16.99 -9.02
N ASP A 401 7.45 17.64 -7.90
CA ASP A 401 8.23 17.62 -6.67
C ASP A 401 8.32 16.20 -6.09
N MET A 402 7.24 15.42 -6.26
CA MET A 402 7.23 14.01 -5.89
C MET A 402 8.10 13.14 -6.79
N GLN A 403 8.15 13.41 -8.10
CA GLN A 403 9.10 12.75 -9.01
C GLN A 403 10.55 13.05 -8.61
N ALA A 404 10.86 14.29 -8.24
CA ALA A 404 12.18 14.69 -7.75
C ALA A 404 12.54 13.99 -6.43
N LEU A 405 11.59 13.92 -5.48
CA LEU A 405 11.74 13.17 -4.24
C LEU A 405 11.97 11.68 -4.49
N ASN A 406 11.13 11.05 -5.31
CA ASN A 406 11.27 9.64 -5.69
C ASN A 406 12.66 9.36 -6.27
N THR A 407 13.15 10.23 -7.17
CA THR A 407 14.49 10.12 -7.76
C THR A 407 15.56 10.19 -6.67
N ALA A 408 15.48 11.15 -5.74
CA ALA A 408 16.46 11.30 -4.67
C ALA A 408 16.49 10.10 -3.72
N VAL A 409 15.32 9.56 -3.35
CA VAL A 409 15.21 8.37 -2.49
C VAL A 409 15.74 7.12 -3.20
N GLN A 410 15.37 6.91 -4.46
CA GLN A 410 15.88 5.79 -5.26
C GLN A 410 17.41 5.85 -5.39
N GLN A 411 17.98 7.04 -5.63
CA GLN A 411 19.44 7.21 -5.65
C GLN A 411 20.09 6.93 -4.29
N THR A 412 19.40 7.27 -3.19
CA THR A 412 19.85 6.92 -1.84
C THR A 412 19.93 5.40 -1.66
N PHE A 413 18.93 4.65 -2.13
CA PHE A 413 18.97 3.18 -2.12
C PHE A 413 20.08 2.62 -3.00
N VAL A 414 20.25 3.15 -4.22
CA VAL A 414 21.36 2.77 -5.12
C VAL A 414 22.71 2.96 -4.44
N GLN A 415 22.95 4.12 -3.82
CA GLN A 415 24.22 4.42 -3.15
C GLN A 415 24.46 3.50 -1.95
N LYS A 416 23.44 3.31 -1.08
CA LYS A 416 23.58 2.49 0.13
C LYS A 416 23.78 1.01 -0.17
N THR A 417 23.21 0.51 -1.26
CA THR A 417 23.19 -0.92 -1.60
C THR A 417 24.02 -1.29 -2.84
N GLN A 418 24.80 -0.33 -3.36
CA GLN A 418 25.57 -0.50 -4.60
C GLN A 418 24.70 -0.93 -5.80
N GLY A 419 23.49 -0.37 -5.89
CA GLY A 419 22.53 -0.63 -6.95
C GLY A 419 21.81 -1.99 -6.87
N GLN A 420 21.92 -2.70 -5.74
CA GLN A 420 21.34 -4.05 -5.61
C GLN A 420 19.95 -4.07 -4.97
N SER A 421 19.52 -2.98 -4.33
CA SER A 421 18.20 -2.94 -3.68
C SER A 421 17.06 -3.00 -4.70
N VAL A 422 16.11 -3.91 -4.51
CA VAL A 422 14.86 -3.93 -5.28
C VAL A 422 14.01 -2.68 -5.05
N PHE A 423 14.22 -1.96 -3.93
CA PHE A 423 13.43 -0.80 -3.57
C PHE A 423 13.72 0.45 -4.41
N GLN A 424 14.82 0.45 -5.18
CA GLN A 424 15.05 1.49 -6.20
C GLN A 424 13.99 1.47 -7.33
N TYR A 425 13.17 0.40 -7.41
CA TYR A 425 12.12 0.23 -8.42
C TYR A 425 10.71 0.49 -7.87
N TYR A 426 10.60 1.19 -6.74
CA TYR A 426 9.34 1.64 -6.17
C TYR A 426 9.30 3.16 -6.11
N LYS A 427 8.09 3.73 -6.16
CA LYS A 427 7.86 5.17 -6.09
C LYS A 427 6.67 5.49 -5.19
N LEU A 428 6.74 6.62 -4.50
CA LEU A 428 5.60 7.24 -3.83
C LEU A 428 4.70 7.88 -4.90
N VAL A 429 3.42 7.53 -4.88
CA VAL A 429 2.40 8.12 -5.77
C VAL A 429 1.88 9.43 -5.19
N ASN A 430 1.50 9.41 -3.91
CA ASN A 430 1.19 10.58 -3.08
C ASN A 430 0.94 10.17 -1.61
N VAL A 431 0.81 11.17 -0.75
CA VAL A 431 0.31 11.03 0.63
C VAL A 431 -0.93 11.89 0.79
N LEU A 432 -2.07 11.26 1.13
CA LEU A 432 -3.26 11.98 1.56
C LEU A 432 -3.29 12.08 3.07
N TRP A 433 -3.70 13.24 3.55
CA TRP A 433 -3.83 13.51 4.98
C TRP A 433 -4.83 14.65 5.17
N SER A 434 -5.13 15.02 6.40
CA SER A 434 -6.03 16.13 6.71
C SER A 434 -5.32 17.19 7.54
N LYS A 435 -5.55 18.45 7.21
CA LYS A 435 -5.12 19.59 8.05
C LYS A 435 -5.90 19.70 9.36
N THR A 436 -6.89 18.82 9.59
CA THR A 436 -7.72 18.86 10.80
C THR A 436 -7.18 17.87 11.84
N PRO A 437 -6.61 18.36 12.96
CA PRO A 437 -5.93 17.51 13.94
C PRO A 437 -6.88 16.89 14.97
N ASN A 438 -8.16 17.28 14.97
CA ASN A 438 -9.12 16.89 16.01
C ASN A 438 -10.24 16.03 15.45
N ALA A 439 -10.71 15.10 16.27
CA ALA A 439 -11.89 14.32 15.97
C ALA A 439 -13.19 15.14 16.10
N PRO A 440 -14.31 14.71 15.49
CA PRO A 440 -15.57 15.45 15.51
C PRO A 440 -16.15 15.57 16.93
N ASN A 441 -15.88 14.57 17.78
CA ASN A 441 -16.19 14.57 19.21
C ASN A 441 -14.93 14.17 20.00
N ASP A 442 -14.88 14.50 21.29
CA ASP A 442 -13.82 14.07 22.21
C ASP A 442 -14.43 13.25 23.38
N PRO A 443 -13.99 12.00 23.61
CA PRO A 443 -13.11 11.20 22.75
C PRO A 443 -13.85 10.80 21.46
N GLY A 444 -13.13 10.83 20.33
CA GLY A 444 -13.71 10.70 19.00
C GLY A 444 -13.69 9.28 18.43
N PRO A 445 -14.51 8.99 17.39
CA PRO A 445 -15.47 9.92 16.79
C PRO A 445 -16.72 10.10 17.65
N GLY A 446 -16.91 9.31 18.71
CA GLY A 446 -18.04 9.34 19.63
C GLY A 446 -19.04 8.21 19.39
N PRO A 447 -20.03 8.02 20.28
CA PRO A 447 -21.01 6.95 20.14
C PRO A 447 -22.03 7.29 19.04
N ASN A 448 -22.55 6.26 18.37
CA ASN A 448 -23.59 6.35 17.34
C ASN A 448 -23.23 7.21 16.12
N VAL A 449 -21.94 7.43 15.87
CA VAL A 449 -21.46 8.17 14.70
C VAL A 449 -21.85 7.45 13.42
N LYS A 450 -22.33 8.21 12.45
CA LYS A 450 -22.81 7.69 11.17
C LYS A 450 -21.86 8.05 10.03
N VAL A 451 -21.88 7.22 8.99
CA VAL A 451 -21.25 7.56 7.70
C VAL A 451 -22.06 8.65 6.95
N PRO A 452 -21.42 9.51 6.15
CA PRO A 452 -19.96 9.62 5.97
C PRO A 452 -19.27 10.17 7.21
N LEU A 453 -18.19 9.51 7.64
CA LEU A 453 -17.31 10.00 8.67
C LEU A 453 -16.32 10.99 8.06
N SER A 454 -16.35 12.23 8.50
CA SER A 454 -15.37 13.24 8.11
C SER A 454 -14.95 14.04 9.33
N TYR A 455 -13.65 14.17 9.55
CA TYR A 455 -13.16 15.13 10.53
C TYR A 455 -12.68 16.41 9.85
N GLY A 456 -12.72 16.48 8.52
CA GLY A 456 -12.26 17.62 7.74
C GLY A 456 -11.84 17.21 6.32
N PRO A 457 -11.45 18.17 5.48
CA PRO A 457 -10.99 17.90 4.12
C PRO A 457 -9.65 17.17 4.15
N PHE A 458 -9.47 16.27 3.18
CA PHE A 458 -8.18 15.68 2.88
C PHE A 458 -7.44 16.55 1.86
N VAL A 459 -6.13 16.54 1.96
CA VAL A 459 -5.19 17.25 1.12
C VAL A 459 -4.15 16.26 0.61
N SER A 460 -3.66 16.51 -0.59
CA SER A 460 -2.60 15.79 -1.27
C SER A 460 -1.69 16.79 -1.98
N ASP A 461 -0.51 16.33 -2.41
CA ASP A 461 0.41 17.20 -3.16
C ASP A 461 -0.25 17.68 -4.46
N GLN A 462 -0.16 18.99 -4.70
CA GLN A 462 -0.82 19.69 -5.81
C GLN A 462 -2.34 19.43 -5.92
N SER A 463 -2.98 18.94 -4.85
CA SER A 463 -4.41 18.54 -4.84
C SER A 463 -4.79 17.53 -5.92
N VAL A 464 -3.86 16.68 -6.35
CA VAL A 464 -4.16 15.62 -7.33
C VAL A 464 -4.88 14.46 -6.66
N VAL A 465 -5.79 13.83 -7.39
CA VAL A 465 -6.44 12.60 -6.94
C VAL A 465 -5.41 11.49 -6.84
N VAL A 466 -5.38 10.81 -5.70
CA VAL A 466 -4.39 9.78 -5.39
C VAL A 466 -5.02 8.41 -5.61
N ALA A 467 -4.48 7.68 -6.59
CA ALA A 467 -4.95 6.37 -6.98
C ALA A 467 -3.77 5.48 -7.40
N ASN A 468 -3.76 4.25 -6.91
CA ASN A 468 -2.81 3.23 -7.32
C ASN A 468 -3.27 2.59 -8.64
N THR A 469 -2.36 2.48 -9.61
CA THR A 469 -2.67 1.89 -10.92
C THR A 469 -3.09 0.42 -10.86
N THR A 470 -2.81 -0.29 -9.76
CA THR A 470 -3.17 -1.70 -9.55
C THR A 470 -4.30 -1.95 -8.55
N MET A 471 -4.58 -1.01 -7.63
CA MET A 471 -5.65 -1.16 -6.62
C MET A 471 -6.87 -0.28 -6.89
N GLU A 472 -6.69 0.83 -7.59
CA GLU A 472 -7.77 1.75 -8.01
C GLU A 472 -7.84 1.80 -9.54
N THR A 473 -7.42 0.73 -10.23
CA THR A 473 -7.32 0.69 -11.70
C THR A 473 -8.56 1.26 -12.39
N TYR A 474 -9.74 0.97 -11.83
CA TYR A 474 -11.04 1.31 -12.40
C TYR A 474 -11.72 2.54 -11.77
N VAL A 475 -11.14 3.16 -10.73
CA VAL A 475 -11.60 4.45 -10.13
C VAL A 475 -10.43 5.34 -9.76
N GLN A 476 -9.66 5.72 -10.76
CA GLN A 476 -8.60 6.71 -10.54
C GLN A 476 -9.14 8.15 -10.44
N SER A 477 -10.46 8.36 -10.48
CA SER A 477 -11.09 9.68 -10.30
C SER A 477 -11.46 10.00 -8.85
N ASP A 478 -11.42 9.02 -7.96
CA ASP A 478 -11.83 9.15 -6.55
C ASP A 478 -10.61 9.03 -5.64
N ASN A 479 -10.55 9.82 -4.57
CA ASN A 479 -9.51 9.66 -3.54
C ASN A 479 -9.89 8.53 -2.56
N CYS A 480 -8.89 7.98 -1.86
CA CYS A 480 -9.12 6.95 -0.85
C CYS A 480 -10.16 7.37 0.20
N ASN A 481 -10.11 8.61 0.69
CA ASN A 481 -11.04 9.12 1.68
C ASN A 481 -12.48 9.29 1.15
N ASP A 482 -12.66 9.40 -0.17
CA ASP A 482 -13.99 9.55 -0.77
C ASP A 482 -14.82 8.28 -0.57
N CYS A 483 -14.16 7.11 -0.57
CA CYS A 483 -14.76 5.83 -0.21
C CYS A 483 -14.68 5.53 1.29
N HIS A 484 -13.50 5.68 1.91
CA HIS A 484 -13.26 5.24 3.30
C HIS A 484 -14.09 5.98 4.35
N GLN A 485 -14.59 7.18 4.07
CA GLN A 485 -15.58 7.85 4.93
C GLN A 485 -16.89 7.05 5.08
N TYR A 486 -17.17 6.09 4.19
CA TYR A 486 -18.34 5.21 4.24
C TYR A 486 -18.07 3.84 4.85
N ALA A 487 -16.92 3.64 5.49
CA ALA A 487 -16.62 2.43 6.22
C ALA A 487 -17.63 2.22 7.36
N THR A 488 -18.23 1.04 7.42
CA THR A 488 -19.25 0.69 8.42
C THR A 488 -18.89 -0.55 9.21
N ILE A 489 -19.40 -0.62 10.44
CA ILE A 489 -19.38 -1.85 11.25
C ILE A 489 -20.18 -2.96 10.57
N ALA A 490 -19.86 -4.22 10.88
CA ALA A 490 -20.68 -5.35 10.49
C ALA A 490 -22.10 -5.26 11.07
N GLY A 491 -23.10 -5.46 10.22
CA GLY A 491 -24.53 -5.46 10.59
C GLY A 491 -25.16 -4.08 10.83
N GLY A 492 -24.38 -3.00 10.82
CA GLY A 492 -24.85 -1.63 10.99
C GLY A 492 -24.60 -0.78 9.75
N SER A 493 -25.52 -0.77 8.77
CA SER A 493 -25.34 -0.10 7.46
C SER A 493 -25.17 1.43 7.49
N LYS A 494 -25.15 2.04 8.67
CA LYS A 494 -24.98 3.48 8.86
C LYS A 494 -23.97 3.86 9.92
N LEU A 495 -23.52 2.94 10.78
CA LEU A 495 -22.61 3.27 11.88
C LEU A 495 -21.17 3.14 11.40
N ALA A 496 -20.38 4.18 11.63
CA ALA A 496 -19.00 4.24 11.16
C ALA A 496 -18.10 3.24 11.90
N SER A 497 -17.13 2.66 11.18
CA SER A 497 -16.04 1.84 11.73
C SER A 497 -14.72 2.60 11.66
N ASP A 498 -14.73 3.83 12.18
CA ASP A 498 -13.70 4.82 11.90
C ASP A 498 -13.60 5.01 10.36
N PHE A 499 -12.43 4.75 9.77
CA PHE A 499 -12.24 4.75 8.31
C PHE A 499 -11.92 3.35 7.76
N SER A 500 -12.14 2.28 8.54
CA SER A 500 -11.71 0.93 8.19
C SER A 500 -12.85 0.06 7.67
N PHE A 501 -12.73 -0.41 6.42
CA PHE A 501 -13.63 -1.41 5.85
C PHE A 501 -13.40 -2.82 6.40
N LEU A 502 -12.36 -3.06 7.20
CA LEU A 502 -12.05 -4.40 7.72
C LEU A 502 -13.17 -4.94 8.62
N PHE A 503 -13.78 -4.06 9.43
CA PHE A 503 -14.83 -4.41 10.39
C PHE A 503 -16.09 -4.98 9.74
N GLY A 504 -16.39 -4.60 8.50
CA GLY A 504 -17.52 -5.13 7.73
C GLY A 504 -17.43 -6.63 7.45
N ASN A 505 -16.24 -7.25 7.59
CA ASN A 505 -16.02 -8.68 7.38
C ASN A 505 -16.39 -9.55 8.59
N ALA A 506 -16.76 -8.96 9.74
CA ALA A 506 -17.07 -9.74 10.93
C ALA A 506 -18.36 -10.56 10.80
N ASP A 507 -18.26 -11.85 11.16
CA ASP A 507 -19.42 -12.69 11.46
C ASP A 507 -19.90 -12.41 12.90
N SER A 508 -20.91 -13.13 13.39
CA SER A 508 -21.33 -13.05 14.78
C SER A 508 -21.68 -14.41 15.37
N ALA A 509 -21.06 -14.73 16.49
CA ALA A 509 -21.44 -15.87 17.32
C ALA A 509 -22.73 -15.58 18.11
N LYS A 510 -22.95 -14.30 18.45
CA LYS A 510 -23.99 -13.84 19.39
C LYS A 510 -25.28 -13.41 18.72
N ASN A 511 -25.22 -12.90 17.50
CA ASN A 511 -26.39 -12.40 16.79
C ASN A 511 -26.29 -12.59 15.27
N THR A 512 -26.81 -13.72 14.79
CA THR A 512 -26.77 -14.08 13.36
C THR A 512 -27.56 -13.15 12.45
N ARG A 513 -28.35 -12.19 12.98
CA ARG A 513 -29.07 -11.18 12.18
C ARG A 513 -28.18 -10.01 11.76
N LEU A 514 -27.06 -9.81 12.44
CA LEU A 514 -26.07 -8.77 12.11
C LEU A 514 -25.14 -9.18 10.96
N ILE A 515 -25.18 -10.45 10.55
CA ILE A 515 -24.37 -10.95 9.45
C ILE A 515 -24.91 -10.34 8.16
N LYS A 516 -24.06 -9.60 7.43
CA LYS A 516 -24.35 -9.14 6.07
C LYS A 516 -24.54 -10.39 5.20
N ARG A 517 -25.79 -10.78 4.98
CA ARG A 517 -26.11 -11.82 3.99
C ARG A 517 -25.94 -11.18 2.63
N ILE A 518 -24.88 -11.53 1.91
CA ILE A 518 -24.72 -11.06 0.53
C ILE A 518 -25.86 -11.67 -0.28
N GLU A 519 -26.82 -10.82 -0.60
CA GLU A 519 -27.79 -11.15 -1.61
C GLU A 519 -27.08 -11.07 -2.95
N ALA A 520 -26.78 -12.22 -3.58
CA ALA A 520 -26.24 -12.31 -4.94
C ALA A 520 -26.71 -11.13 -5.83
N PHE A 521 -25.75 -10.29 -6.21
CA PHE A 521 -25.77 -9.16 -7.16
C PHE A 521 -27.13 -8.53 -7.50
N LYS A 522 -27.37 -7.32 -6.97
CA LYS A 522 -27.89 -6.20 -7.78
C LYS A 522 -26.70 -5.33 -8.14
N THR A 523 -26.32 -5.29 -9.41
CA THR A 523 -25.27 -4.38 -9.89
C THR A 523 -25.80 -2.94 -9.90
N LEU A 524 -24.90 -1.95 -9.94
CA LEU A 524 -25.17 -0.50 -9.96
C LEU A 524 -26.01 -0.01 -11.16
N LYS A 525 -26.66 -0.91 -11.90
CA LYS A 525 -27.61 -0.61 -12.98
C LYS A 525 -29.09 -0.76 -12.58
N ASP A 526 -29.36 -1.11 -11.32
CA ASP A 526 -30.73 -1.40 -10.82
C ASP A 526 -31.32 -0.32 -9.89
N ASN A 527 -30.91 0.95 -10.02
CA ASN A 527 -31.79 2.06 -9.61
C ASN A 527 -32.55 2.56 -10.85
N PRO A 528 -33.87 2.81 -10.74
CA PRO A 528 -34.72 3.20 -11.86
C PRO A 528 -34.29 4.49 -12.56
#